data_AF-A0A671RAL3-F1
#
_entry.id   AF-A0A671RAL3-F1
#
_cell.length_a   1.000
_cell.length_b   1.000
_cell.length_c   1.000
_cell.angle_alpha   90.00
_cell.angle_beta   90.00
_cell.angle_gamma   90.00
#
_symmetry.space_group_name_H-M   'P 1'
#
loop_
_entity.id
_entity.type
_entity.pdbx_description
1 polymer ?
#
loop_
_entity_poly.entity_id
_entity_poly.type
_entity_poly.pdbx_seq_one_letter_code
_entity_poly.pdbx_strand_id
1 'polypeptide(L)'
;MEPFPSDGDMLEFLLQIGEIQEKDGLYATWYHAANNKTEMNKALNSDVMILEADVNVKGYNTANETNIPIMAHPPDIYSDNTLEEWLEAVFKSKKGIKLDFKSINAVEPSLDLLRVKNQTGINRPVWINADILPGPNVPVFWPVINASDQMQRWKVLYLSIFPNVTYTRSMVEEMYSIVRHLPQKITFPVHALMAKNGWPHLSWLLSQSSR
;
A
#
# COMPACT_ATOMS: atom_id res chain seq x y z
N MET A 1 6.50 27.38 3.46
CA MET A 1 6.43 26.06 4.10
C MET A 1 7.16 25.10 3.16
N GLU A 2 8.16 24.37 3.63
CA GLU A 2 8.85 23.41 2.77
C GLU A 2 7.88 22.31 2.30
N PRO A 3 8.08 21.74 1.09
CA PRO A 3 7.31 20.60 0.63
C PRO A 3 7.46 19.42 1.59
N PHE A 4 6.36 18.75 1.93
CA PHE A 4 6.44 17.55 2.77
C PHE A 4 7.13 16.42 2.00
N PRO A 5 8.10 15.70 2.59
CA PRO A 5 8.87 14.68 1.87
C PRO A 5 8.01 13.44 1.51
N SER A 6 8.27 12.84 0.35
CA SER A 6 7.50 11.69 -0.15
C SER A 6 7.72 10.39 0.64
N ASP A 7 8.84 10.28 1.36
CA ASP A 7 9.16 9.22 2.32
C ASP A 7 8.83 9.60 3.78
N GLY A 8 8.13 10.72 3.96
CA GLY A 8 7.68 11.20 5.26
C GLY A 8 6.62 10.31 5.92
N ASP A 9 6.34 10.59 7.19
CA ASP A 9 5.33 9.86 7.97
C ASP A 9 3.92 10.36 7.65
N MET A 10 2.97 9.43 7.44
CA MET A 10 1.61 9.79 7.04
C MET A 10 0.83 10.54 8.12
N LEU A 11 0.99 10.16 9.39
CA LEU A 11 0.29 10.86 10.47
C LEU A 11 0.92 12.23 10.73
N GLU A 12 2.24 12.35 10.58
CA GLU A 12 2.91 13.64 10.65
C GLU A 12 2.48 14.59 9.52
N PHE A 13 2.30 14.07 8.30
CA PHE A 13 1.70 14.82 7.21
C PHE A 13 0.32 15.34 7.57
N LEU A 14 -0.59 14.45 8.00
CA LEU A 14 -1.96 14.80 8.36
C LEU A 14 -2.02 15.82 9.50
N LEU A 15 -1.12 15.69 10.49
CA LEU A 15 -0.99 16.64 11.59
C LEU A 15 -0.52 18.01 11.06
N GLN A 16 0.49 18.04 10.20
CA GLN A 16 1.04 19.28 9.63
C GLN A 16 0.01 20.04 8.78
N ILE A 17 -0.84 19.32 8.04
CA ILE A 17 -1.91 19.94 7.23
C ILE A 17 -3.19 20.24 8.01
N GLY A 18 -3.24 19.89 9.29
CA GLY A 18 -4.35 20.18 10.21
C GLY A 18 -5.56 19.26 10.07
N GLU A 19 -5.40 18.07 9.47
CA GLU A 19 -6.47 17.07 9.33
C GLU A 19 -6.69 16.27 10.63
N ILE A 20 -5.63 16.11 11.44
CA ILE A 20 -5.69 15.45 12.76
C ILE A 20 -5.06 16.34 13.83
N GLN A 21 -5.47 16.17 15.10
CA GLN A 21 -5.01 16.99 16.22
C GLN A 21 -3.78 16.44 16.93
N GLU A 22 -3.56 15.13 16.82
CA GLU A 22 -2.42 14.43 17.39
C GLU A 22 -2.03 13.24 16.51
N LYS A 23 -0.83 12.70 16.73
CA LYS A 23 -0.28 11.60 15.92
C LYS A 23 -0.89 10.24 16.34
N ASP A 24 -2.20 10.11 16.21
CA ASP A 24 -2.95 8.88 16.44
C ASP A 24 -3.65 8.42 15.15
N GLY A 25 -3.39 7.16 14.77
CA GLY A 25 -3.97 6.55 13.58
C GLY A 25 -5.49 6.38 13.65
N LEU A 26 -6.10 6.42 14.84
CA LEU A 26 -7.56 6.38 15.01
C LEU A 26 -8.27 7.61 14.40
N TYR A 27 -7.57 8.73 14.24
CA TYR A 27 -8.11 9.91 13.57
C TYR A 27 -7.96 9.87 12.05
N ALA A 28 -7.10 9.02 11.51
CA ALA A 28 -6.85 8.93 10.07
C ALA A 28 -7.98 8.17 9.37
N THR A 29 -8.66 8.82 8.44
CA THR A 29 -9.73 8.20 7.63
C THR A 29 -9.23 7.83 6.23
N TRP A 30 -9.76 6.72 5.71
CA TRP A 30 -9.28 6.10 4.47
C TRP A 30 -10.45 5.89 3.50
N TYR A 31 -10.21 6.17 2.22
CA TYR A 31 -11.04 5.67 1.14
C TYR A 31 -10.36 4.46 0.52
N HIS A 32 -11.04 3.32 0.56
CA HIS A 32 -10.54 2.06 0.04
C HIS A 32 -10.94 1.89 -1.43
N ALA A 33 -10.04 1.31 -2.23
CA ALA A 33 -10.27 0.92 -3.62
C ALA A 33 -10.80 2.07 -4.51
N ALA A 34 -10.12 3.22 -4.49
CA ALA A 34 -10.40 4.36 -5.36
C ALA A 34 -9.96 4.11 -6.83
N ASN A 35 -10.39 2.98 -7.40
CA ASN A 35 -9.75 2.34 -8.55
C ASN A 35 -10.20 2.86 -9.92
N ASN A 36 -11.31 3.59 -10.00
CA ASN A 36 -11.82 4.14 -11.25
C ASN A 36 -12.09 5.63 -11.08
N LYS A 37 -12.33 6.36 -12.18
CA LYS A 37 -12.55 7.81 -12.12
C LYS A 37 -13.74 8.18 -11.24
N THR A 38 -14.77 7.35 -11.20
CA THR A 38 -15.95 7.59 -10.35
C THR A 38 -15.59 7.51 -8.86
N GLU A 39 -14.96 6.42 -8.43
CA GLU A 39 -14.56 6.22 -7.02
C GLU A 39 -13.48 7.20 -6.57
N MET A 40 -12.49 7.48 -7.44
CA MET A 40 -11.49 8.51 -7.17
C MET A 40 -12.14 9.87 -6.97
N ASN A 41 -13.07 10.29 -7.83
CA ASN A 41 -13.74 11.58 -7.66
C ASN A 41 -14.63 11.62 -6.42
N LYS A 42 -15.29 10.51 -6.05
CA LYS A 42 -16.02 10.43 -4.77
C LYS A 42 -15.10 10.66 -3.58
N ALA A 43 -13.94 10.00 -3.57
CA ALA A 43 -12.94 10.14 -2.51
C ALA A 43 -12.31 11.54 -2.45
N LEU A 44 -12.04 12.16 -3.59
CA LEU A 44 -11.51 13.52 -3.67
C LEU A 44 -12.50 14.57 -3.15
N ASN A 45 -13.81 14.34 -3.31
CA ASN A 45 -14.86 15.25 -2.88
C ASN A 45 -15.40 14.94 -1.46
N SER A 46 -14.89 13.92 -0.77
CA SER A 46 -15.28 13.62 0.61
C SER A 46 -14.27 14.16 1.63
N ASP A 47 -14.55 13.93 2.90
CA ASP A 47 -13.73 14.29 4.07
C ASP A 47 -12.65 13.23 4.41
N VAL A 48 -12.57 12.13 3.66
CA VAL A 48 -11.53 11.10 3.87
C VAL A 48 -10.13 11.68 3.72
N MET A 49 -9.18 11.29 4.54
CA MET A 49 -7.86 11.94 4.54
C MET A 49 -6.88 11.30 3.53
N ILE A 50 -7.02 9.99 3.30
CA ILE A 50 -6.08 9.20 2.51
C ILE A 50 -6.84 8.37 1.49
N LEU A 51 -6.35 8.34 0.25
CA LEU A 51 -6.86 7.46 -0.79
C LEU A 51 -5.93 6.25 -0.91
N GLU A 52 -6.56 5.07 -0.87
CA GLU A 52 -5.94 3.82 -1.24
C GLU A 52 -6.50 3.36 -2.61
N ALA A 53 -5.61 2.88 -3.47
CA ALA A 53 -6.00 2.32 -4.76
C ALA A 53 -5.08 1.17 -5.17
N ASP A 54 -5.68 0.18 -5.81
CA ASP A 54 -5.04 -1.03 -6.25
C ASP A 54 -4.36 -0.81 -7.60
N VAL A 55 -3.11 -1.25 -7.76
CA VAL A 55 -2.32 -1.03 -8.98
C VAL A 55 -2.05 -2.35 -9.69
N ASN A 56 -2.38 -2.41 -10.98
CA ASN A 56 -2.09 -3.52 -11.88
C ASN A 56 -1.63 -3.00 -13.25
N VAL A 57 -1.24 -3.89 -14.16
CA VAL A 57 -0.99 -3.53 -15.57
C VAL A 57 -2.23 -3.76 -16.42
N LYS A 58 -2.44 -2.90 -17.41
CA LYS A 58 -3.55 -3.05 -18.35
C LYS A 58 -3.42 -4.36 -19.13
N GLY A 59 -4.47 -5.17 -19.11
CA GLY A 59 -4.53 -6.47 -19.77
C GLY A 59 -3.77 -7.58 -19.06
N TYR A 60 -3.48 -7.44 -17.76
CA TYR A 60 -2.71 -8.40 -16.96
C TYR A 60 -3.08 -9.88 -17.23
N ASN A 61 -2.06 -10.71 -17.47
CA ASN A 61 -2.15 -12.14 -17.81
C ASN A 61 -2.98 -12.44 -19.08
N THR A 62 -2.99 -11.53 -20.06
CA THR A 62 -3.63 -11.75 -21.37
C THR A 62 -2.70 -11.42 -22.53
N ALA A 63 -3.11 -11.79 -23.75
CA ALA A 63 -2.39 -11.40 -24.98
C ALA A 63 -2.36 -9.86 -25.21
N ASN A 64 -3.20 -9.10 -24.50
CA ASN A 64 -3.29 -7.64 -24.58
C ASN A 64 -2.56 -6.94 -23.40
N GLU A 65 -1.74 -7.65 -22.64
CA GLU A 65 -0.96 -7.05 -21.56
C GLU A 65 -0.03 -5.94 -22.10
N THR A 66 0.04 -4.83 -21.36
CA THR A 66 0.90 -3.68 -21.68
C THR A 66 1.70 -3.27 -20.44
N ASN A 67 2.68 -2.37 -20.60
CA ASN A 67 3.40 -1.78 -19.48
C ASN A 67 2.69 -0.57 -18.83
N ILE A 68 1.42 -0.32 -19.15
CA ILE A 68 0.67 0.83 -18.61
C ILE A 68 0.07 0.44 -17.26
N PRO A 69 0.50 1.06 -16.13
CA PRO A 69 -0.13 0.83 -14.85
C PRO A 69 -1.50 1.48 -14.80
N ILE A 70 -2.46 0.73 -14.30
CA ILE A 70 -3.86 1.12 -14.13
C ILE A 70 -4.30 0.87 -12.71
N MET A 71 -5.31 1.62 -12.31
CA MET A 71 -5.98 1.46 -11.03
C MET A 71 -6.97 0.29 -11.13
N ALA A 72 -6.59 -0.91 -10.68
CA ALA A 72 -7.39 -2.11 -10.83
C ALA A 72 -7.06 -3.17 -9.78
N HIS A 73 -8.12 -3.71 -9.16
CA HIS A 73 -8.06 -4.90 -8.33
C HIS A 73 -8.58 -6.11 -9.12
N PRO A 74 -7.93 -7.28 -9.09
CA PRO A 74 -8.48 -8.50 -9.68
C PRO A 74 -9.93 -8.78 -9.21
N PRO A 75 -10.84 -9.24 -10.09
CA PRO A 75 -10.60 -9.78 -11.42
C PRO A 75 -10.46 -8.71 -12.52
N ASP A 76 -10.57 -7.42 -12.20
CA ASP A 76 -10.45 -6.37 -13.19
C ASP A 76 -9.01 -6.25 -13.67
N ILE A 77 -8.85 -6.31 -15.00
CA ILE A 77 -7.57 -6.13 -15.70
C ILE A 77 -7.60 -4.92 -16.65
N TYR A 78 -8.68 -4.14 -16.59
CA TYR A 78 -8.88 -2.89 -17.31
C TYR A 78 -9.53 -1.89 -16.35
N SER A 79 -9.21 -0.61 -16.52
CA SER A 79 -9.81 0.49 -15.77
C SER A 79 -9.89 1.72 -16.67
N ASP A 80 -10.84 2.61 -16.36
CA ASP A 80 -10.96 3.92 -17.00
C ASP A 80 -9.96 4.96 -16.46
N ASN A 81 -9.12 4.53 -15.51
CA ASN A 81 -8.16 5.36 -14.80
C ASN A 81 -6.77 4.71 -14.78
N THR A 82 -5.82 5.33 -15.50
CA THR A 82 -4.40 4.97 -15.38
C THR A 82 -3.82 5.47 -14.06
N LEU A 83 -2.69 4.91 -13.62
CA LEU A 83 -1.97 5.43 -12.46
C LEU A 83 -1.55 6.89 -12.66
N GLU A 84 -1.14 7.25 -13.87
CA GLU A 84 -0.75 8.64 -14.17
C GLU A 84 -1.93 9.61 -14.00
N GLU A 85 -3.08 9.33 -14.62
CA GLU A 85 -4.28 10.17 -14.48
C GLU A 85 -4.74 10.26 -13.03
N TRP A 86 -4.67 9.15 -12.30
CA TRP A 86 -5.04 9.10 -10.88
C TRP A 86 -4.09 9.98 -10.03
N LEU A 87 -2.77 9.84 -10.21
CA LEU A 87 -1.79 10.67 -9.50
C LEU A 87 -1.98 12.15 -9.81
N GLU A 88 -2.23 12.51 -11.07
CA GLU A 88 -2.49 13.89 -11.46
C GLU A 88 -3.73 14.49 -10.79
N ALA A 89 -4.79 13.70 -10.63
CA ALA A 89 -5.98 14.14 -9.92
C ALA A 89 -5.72 14.27 -8.42
N VAL A 90 -5.08 13.27 -7.81
CA VAL A 90 -4.82 13.27 -6.35
C VAL A 90 -3.82 14.35 -5.96
N PHE A 91 -2.80 14.62 -6.78
CA PHE A 91 -1.82 15.70 -6.53
C PHE A 91 -2.44 17.10 -6.47
N LYS A 92 -3.61 17.31 -7.10
CA LYS A 92 -4.36 18.58 -7.00
C LYS A 92 -5.12 18.74 -5.67
N SER A 93 -5.17 17.70 -4.85
CA SER A 93 -5.77 17.70 -3.50
C SER A 93 -4.70 17.75 -2.40
N LYS A 94 -5.12 17.69 -1.14
CA LYS A 94 -4.24 17.48 0.03
C LYS A 94 -4.21 16.03 0.54
N LYS A 95 -4.88 15.10 -0.16
CA LYS A 95 -5.06 13.73 0.31
C LYS A 95 -3.74 12.96 0.34
N GLY A 96 -3.55 12.11 1.35
CA GLY A 96 -2.47 11.13 1.38
C GLY A 96 -2.68 10.02 0.34
N ILE A 97 -1.62 9.29 -0.01
CA ILE A 97 -1.64 8.26 -1.06
C ILE A 97 -1.16 6.93 -0.49
N LYS A 98 -1.90 5.85 -0.77
CA LYS A 98 -1.44 4.47 -0.65
C LYS A 98 -1.72 3.72 -1.96
N LEU A 99 -0.67 3.20 -2.57
CA LEU A 99 -0.74 2.37 -3.77
C LEU A 99 -0.59 0.90 -3.37
N ASP A 100 -1.58 0.08 -3.64
CA ASP A 100 -1.57 -1.34 -3.32
C ASP A 100 -1.34 -2.22 -4.57
N PHE A 101 -0.10 -2.65 -4.76
CA PHE A 101 0.30 -3.37 -5.96
C PHE A 101 -0.22 -4.81 -5.96
N LYS A 102 -0.92 -5.17 -7.04
CA LYS A 102 -1.48 -6.52 -7.24
C LYS A 102 -0.66 -7.39 -8.18
N SER A 103 0.24 -6.79 -8.95
CA SER A 103 1.18 -7.51 -9.81
C SER A 103 2.57 -6.89 -9.75
N ILE A 104 3.60 -7.75 -9.86
CA ILE A 104 4.99 -7.30 -9.98
C ILE A 104 5.22 -6.51 -11.28
N ASN A 105 4.49 -6.85 -12.35
CA ASN A 105 4.59 -6.20 -13.65
C ASN A 105 4.21 -4.71 -13.59
N ALA A 106 3.41 -4.31 -12.60
CA ALA A 106 3.04 -2.90 -12.40
C ALA A 106 4.09 -2.09 -11.63
N VAL A 107 5.01 -2.74 -10.92
CA VAL A 107 5.93 -2.08 -9.97
C VAL A 107 6.88 -1.11 -10.68
N GLU A 108 7.71 -1.63 -11.58
CA GLU A 108 8.71 -0.83 -12.29
C GLU A 108 8.09 0.35 -13.06
N PRO A 109 7.08 0.16 -13.92
CA PRO A 109 6.47 1.30 -14.63
C PRO A 109 5.79 2.32 -13.70
N SER A 110 5.29 1.88 -12.54
CA SER A 110 4.73 2.81 -11.54
C SER A 110 5.82 3.61 -10.83
N LEU A 111 6.95 2.98 -10.50
CA LEU A 111 8.10 3.66 -9.91
C LEU A 111 8.73 4.66 -10.89
N ASP A 112 8.76 4.36 -12.19
CA ASP A 112 9.16 5.31 -13.23
C ASP A 112 8.27 6.54 -13.25
N LEU A 113 6.95 6.36 -13.23
CA LEU A 113 6.00 7.48 -13.16
C LEU A 113 6.21 8.31 -11.89
N LEU A 114 6.36 7.67 -10.73
CA LEU A 114 6.62 8.37 -9.47
C LEU A 114 7.95 9.14 -9.50
N ARG A 115 9.02 8.56 -10.07
CA ARG A 115 10.31 9.26 -10.26
C ARG A 115 10.15 10.52 -11.09
N VAL A 116 9.43 10.45 -12.20
CA VAL A 116 9.15 11.61 -13.06
C VAL A 116 8.33 12.66 -12.31
N LYS A 117 7.22 12.28 -11.67
CA LYS A 117 6.37 13.25 -10.94
C LYS A 117 7.11 13.85 -9.73
N ASN A 118 8.05 13.12 -9.11
CA ASN A 118 8.86 13.65 -8.01
C ASN A 118 9.82 14.78 -8.45
N GLN A 119 10.23 14.84 -9.73
CA GLN A 119 11.02 15.95 -10.27
C GLN A 119 10.25 17.28 -10.23
N THR A 120 8.93 17.22 -10.33
CA THR A 120 8.02 18.37 -10.19
C THR A 120 7.56 18.62 -8.75
N GLY A 121 8.05 17.81 -7.79
CA GLY A 121 7.81 17.94 -6.36
C GLY A 121 6.55 17.22 -5.88
N ILE A 122 6.70 15.97 -5.43
CA ILE A 122 5.68 15.33 -4.59
C ILE A 122 5.83 15.89 -3.17
N ASN A 123 4.77 16.52 -2.67
CA ASN A 123 4.77 17.26 -1.41
C ASN A 123 3.94 16.58 -0.30
N ARG A 124 3.90 15.24 -0.31
CA ARG A 124 3.11 14.40 0.59
C ARG A 124 3.63 12.96 0.58
N PRO A 125 3.34 12.16 1.61
CA PRO A 125 3.80 10.78 1.65
C PRO A 125 3.08 9.93 0.61
N VAL A 126 3.84 9.05 -0.05
CA VAL A 126 3.32 8.02 -0.97
C VAL A 126 3.64 6.66 -0.36
N TRP A 127 2.62 6.01 0.18
CA TRP A 127 2.76 4.64 0.68
C TRP A 127 2.70 3.66 -0.47
N ILE A 128 3.69 2.78 -0.51
CA ILE A 128 3.73 1.66 -1.43
C ILE A 128 3.46 0.40 -0.61
N ASN A 129 2.38 -0.28 -0.97
CA ASN A 129 2.01 -1.57 -0.42
C ASN A 129 2.12 -2.63 -1.51
N ALA A 130 2.63 -3.78 -1.12
CA ALA A 130 2.71 -4.95 -1.96
C ALA A 130 2.65 -6.15 -1.05
N ASP A 131 2.76 -7.30 -1.68
CA ASP A 131 2.08 -8.49 -1.25
C ASP A 131 3.06 -9.66 -1.55
N ILE A 132 4.16 -9.73 -0.78
CA ILE A 132 5.43 -10.41 -1.11
C ILE A 132 5.63 -11.78 -0.48
N LEU A 133 4.98 -12.06 0.65
CA LEU A 133 5.07 -13.33 1.34
C LEU A 133 3.67 -13.84 1.68
N PRO A 134 3.47 -15.17 1.65
CA PRO A 134 2.22 -15.78 2.06
C PRO A 134 2.00 -15.61 3.57
N GLY A 135 0.92 -14.92 3.93
CA GLY A 135 0.44 -14.87 5.30
C GLY A 135 -0.24 -16.16 5.75
N PRO A 136 -0.81 -16.17 6.96
CA PRO A 136 -1.54 -17.32 7.47
C PRO A 136 -2.65 -17.77 6.51
N ASN A 137 -2.83 -19.08 6.32
CA ASN A 137 -3.79 -19.69 5.38
C ASN A 137 -3.62 -19.37 3.88
N VAL A 138 -2.57 -18.65 3.46
CA VAL A 138 -2.24 -18.53 2.04
C VAL A 138 -1.54 -19.83 1.61
N PRO A 139 -2.08 -20.59 0.65
CA PRO A 139 -1.35 -21.72 0.10
C PRO A 139 -0.03 -21.24 -0.53
N VAL A 140 1.05 -22.00 -0.34
CA VAL A 140 2.40 -21.60 -0.82
C VAL A 140 2.45 -21.34 -2.33
N PHE A 141 1.55 -21.93 -3.11
CA PHE A 141 1.44 -21.75 -4.56
C PHE A 141 0.73 -20.44 -4.99
N TRP A 142 0.20 -19.65 -4.04
CA TRP A 142 -0.51 -18.42 -4.38
C TRP A 142 0.47 -17.35 -4.88
N PRO A 143 0.15 -16.59 -5.94
CA PRO A 143 1.08 -15.64 -6.52
C PRO A 143 1.45 -14.55 -5.52
N VAL A 144 2.75 -14.42 -5.25
CA VAL A 144 3.37 -13.31 -4.51
C VAL A 144 4.12 -12.39 -5.48
N ILE A 145 4.23 -11.12 -5.12
CA ILE A 145 5.05 -10.18 -5.88
C ILE A 145 6.51 -10.51 -5.59
N ASN A 146 7.23 -11.03 -6.59
CA ASN A 146 8.66 -11.30 -6.46
C ASN A 146 9.41 -9.97 -6.51
N ALA A 147 9.60 -9.41 -5.35
CA ALA A 147 10.09 -8.07 -5.19
C ALA A 147 11.58 -7.99 -5.59
N SER A 148 11.89 -7.13 -6.56
CA SER A 148 13.26 -6.65 -6.74
C SER A 148 13.65 -5.73 -5.57
N ASP A 149 14.91 -5.32 -5.49
CA ASP A 149 15.50 -4.54 -4.38
C ASP A 149 14.77 -3.22 -4.00
N GLN A 150 13.73 -2.82 -4.74
CA GLN A 150 13.06 -1.53 -4.60
C GLN A 150 11.66 -1.59 -3.94
N MET A 151 11.05 -2.75 -3.67
CA MET A 151 9.65 -2.78 -3.21
C MET A 151 9.23 -4.06 -2.49
N GLN A 152 9.14 -4.11 -1.15
CA GLN A 152 8.69 -5.36 -0.49
C GLN A 152 7.83 -5.18 0.79
N ARG A 153 6.53 -5.59 0.76
CA ARG A 153 5.59 -5.75 1.93
C ARG A 153 4.64 -6.96 1.78
N TRP A 154 3.87 -7.40 2.79
CA TRP A 154 3.25 -8.76 2.91
C TRP A 154 1.81 -8.97 2.40
N LYS A 155 1.52 -10.19 1.87
CA LYS A 155 0.14 -10.72 1.70
C LYS A 155 -0.38 -11.30 3.01
N VAL A 156 -1.62 -10.98 3.34
CA VAL A 156 -2.38 -11.71 4.37
C VAL A 156 -3.71 -12.11 3.76
N LEU A 157 -3.95 -13.42 3.59
CA LEU A 157 -5.25 -13.95 3.19
C LEU A 157 -6.03 -14.35 4.45
N TYR A 158 -7.21 -13.79 4.63
CA TYR A 158 -8.17 -14.29 5.60
C TYR A 158 -9.24 -15.10 4.89
N LEU A 159 -9.38 -16.37 5.30
CA LEU A 159 -10.49 -17.24 4.92
C LEU A 159 -11.34 -17.50 6.16
N SER A 160 -12.62 -17.12 6.12
CA SER A 160 -13.58 -17.24 7.23
C SER A 160 -13.84 -18.67 7.70
N ILE A 161 -13.41 -19.66 6.93
CA ILE A 161 -13.46 -21.10 7.25
C ILE A 161 -12.37 -21.56 8.24
N PHE A 162 -11.38 -20.72 8.58
CA PHE A 162 -10.29 -21.05 9.51
C PHE A 162 -10.17 -20.06 10.68
N PRO A 163 -11.13 -20.03 11.62
CA PRO A 163 -11.25 -18.99 12.64
C PRO A 163 -10.13 -18.96 13.70
N ASN A 164 -9.34 -20.04 13.83
CA ASN A 164 -8.28 -20.17 14.84
C ASN A 164 -6.86 -19.93 14.31
N VAL A 165 -6.70 -19.49 13.07
CA VAL A 165 -5.38 -19.31 12.46
C VAL A 165 -4.93 -17.86 12.61
N THR A 166 -3.64 -17.68 12.90
CA THR A 166 -3.01 -16.37 13.06
C THR A 166 -1.53 -16.41 12.63
N TYR A 167 -0.87 -15.25 12.71
CA TYR A 167 0.57 -15.10 12.47
C TYR A 167 1.36 -16.00 13.41
N THR A 168 2.37 -16.68 12.87
CA THR A 168 3.34 -17.42 13.67
C THR A 168 4.64 -16.63 13.81
N ARG A 169 5.48 -17.02 14.76
CA ARG A 169 6.81 -16.42 14.93
C ARG A 169 7.65 -16.49 13.65
N SER A 170 7.70 -17.66 13.03
CA SER A 170 8.48 -17.90 11.81
C SER A 170 8.05 -16.98 10.68
N MET A 171 6.74 -16.79 10.49
CA MET A 171 6.22 -15.85 9.51
C MET A 171 6.77 -14.44 9.80
N VAL A 172 6.56 -13.92 11.01
CA VAL A 172 6.99 -12.56 11.34
C VAL A 172 8.51 -12.36 11.20
N GLU A 173 9.32 -13.36 11.54
CA GLU A 173 10.78 -13.31 11.38
C GLU A 173 11.22 -13.36 9.91
N GLU A 174 10.55 -14.16 9.09
CA GLU A 174 10.80 -14.22 7.65
C GLU A 174 10.56 -12.86 7.01
N MET A 175 9.45 -12.19 7.38
CA MET A 175 9.17 -10.82 6.95
C MET A 175 10.34 -9.91 7.28
N TYR A 176 10.68 -9.90 8.57
CA TYR A 176 11.66 -9.00 9.11
C TYR A 176 13.02 -9.20 8.43
N SER A 177 13.40 -10.46 8.16
CA SER A 177 14.64 -10.79 7.47
C SER A 177 14.76 -10.16 6.08
N ILE A 178 13.64 -10.07 5.35
CA ILE A 178 13.59 -9.47 4.01
C ILE A 178 13.75 -7.94 4.09
N VAL A 179 13.06 -7.30 5.03
CA VAL A 179 12.93 -5.82 5.02
C VAL A 179 13.87 -5.07 5.96
N ARG A 180 14.52 -5.76 6.93
CA ARG A 180 15.38 -5.13 7.95
C ARG A 180 16.57 -4.35 7.40
N HIS A 181 16.98 -4.63 6.16
CA HIS A 181 18.12 -3.99 5.51
C HIS A 181 17.72 -2.77 4.67
N LEU A 182 16.41 -2.55 4.48
CA LEU A 182 15.90 -1.46 3.66
C LEU A 182 16.02 -0.12 4.40
N PRO A 183 16.51 0.94 3.73
CA PRO A 183 16.63 2.26 4.35
C PRO A 183 15.28 2.98 4.53
N GLN A 184 14.24 2.57 3.79
CA GLN A 184 12.92 3.19 3.82
C GLN A 184 12.18 2.88 5.14
N LYS A 185 11.21 3.73 5.48
CA LYS A 185 10.28 3.42 6.58
C LYS A 185 9.37 2.28 6.14
N ILE A 186 9.40 1.17 6.87
CA ILE A 186 8.56 0.00 6.62
C ILE A 186 7.43 -0.02 7.63
N THR A 187 6.21 -0.27 7.16
CA THR A 187 5.08 -0.59 8.02
C THR A 187 4.73 -2.08 7.84
N PHE A 188 3.89 -2.68 8.69
CA PHE A 188 3.41 -4.05 8.51
C PHE A 188 1.88 -4.06 8.59
N PRO A 189 1.16 -4.38 7.51
CA PRO A 189 -0.29 -4.47 7.58
C PRO A 189 -0.65 -5.78 8.29
N VAL A 190 -1.48 -5.69 9.32
CA VAL A 190 -1.93 -6.82 10.13
C VAL A 190 -3.43 -6.95 9.97
N HIS A 191 -3.92 -8.16 9.70
CA HIS A 191 -5.34 -8.43 9.64
C HIS A 191 -5.94 -8.33 11.05
N ALA A 192 -6.90 -7.42 11.24
CA ALA A 192 -7.43 -7.08 12.57
C ALA A 192 -7.94 -8.31 13.34
N LEU A 193 -8.63 -9.24 12.67
CA LEU A 193 -9.12 -10.48 13.29
C LEU A 193 -8.01 -11.40 13.81
N MET A 194 -6.82 -11.35 13.19
CA MET A 194 -5.67 -12.18 13.58
C MET A 194 -4.80 -11.48 14.62
N ALA A 195 -4.87 -10.15 14.72
CA ALA A 195 -3.98 -9.33 15.56
C ALA A 195 -3.97 -9.77 17.03
N LYS A 196 -5.14 -10.05 17.61
CA LYS A 196 -5.26 -10.48 19.01
C LYS A 196 -4.50 -11.79 19.27
N ASN A 197 -4.76 -12.81 18.46
CA ASN A 197 -4.14 -14.12 18.64
C ASN A 197 -2.66 -14.12 18.21
N GLY A 198 -2.30 -13.26 17.26
CA GLY A 198 -0.93 -13.11 16.77
C GLY A 198 -0.08 -12.18 17.64
N TRP A 199 -0.67 -11.53 18.65
CA TRP A 199 0.00 -10.52 19.46
C TRP A 199 1.35 -10.95 20.04
N PRO A 200 1.52 -12.17 20.61
CA PRO A 200 2.83 -12.61 21.12
C PRO A 200 3.95 -12.60 20.06
N HIS A 201 3.59 -12.72 18.78
CA HIS A 201 4.53 -12.69 17.66
C HIS A 201 4.69 -11.27 17.10
N LEU A 202 3.59 -10.51 17.00
CA LEU A 202 3.60 -9.12 16.52
C LEU A 202 4.30 -8.17 17.51
N SER A 203 4.17 -8.40 18.82
CA SER A 203 4.85 -7.59 19.84
C SER A 203 6.37 -7.69 19.73
N TRP A 204 6.89 -8.84 19.27
CA TRP A 204 8.31 -8.93 18.96
C TRP A 204 8.70 -8.08 17.76
N LEU A 205 7.91 -8.04 16.69
CA LEU A 205 8.20 -7.18 15.55
C LEU A 205 8.31 -5.72 15.97
N LEU A 206 7.40 -5.27 16.84
CA LEU A 206 7.46 -3.93 17.45
C LEU A 206 8.75 -3.71 18.23
N SER A 207 9.25 -4.71 18.97
CA SER A 207 10.53 -4.61 19.70
C SER A 207 11.76 -4.49 18.79
N GLN A 208 11.64 -4.76 17.49
CA GLN A 208 12.74 -4.60 16.52
C GLN A 208 12.87 -3.17 15.98
N SER A 209 11.96 -2.28 16.34
CA SER A 209 11.94 -0.87 15.94
C SER A 209 11.93 0.02 17.17
N SER A 210 12.69 1.12 17.14
CA SER A 210 12.61 2.19 18.15
C SER A 210 11.52 3.22 17.86
N ARG A 211 10.84 3.07 16.73
CA ARG A 211 9.72 3.90 16.26
C ARG A 211 8.40 3.29 16.66
#